data_AF-A0A259FMP9-F1
#
_entry.id   AF-A0A259FMP9-F1
#
_cell.length_a   1.000
_cell.length_b   1.000
_cell.length_c   1.000
_cell.angle_alpha   90.00
_cell.angle_beta   90.00
_cell.angle_gamma   90.00
#
_symmetry.space_group_name_H-M   'P 1'
#
loop_
_entity.id
_entity.type
_entity.pdbx_description
1 polymer ?
#
loop_
_entity_poly.entity_id
_entity_poly.type
_entity_poly.pdbx_seq_one_letter_code
_entity_poly.pdbx_strand_id
1 'polypeptide(L)'
;LGSVLPVHIKAGFHSKRKRMSGFSQLGLLLILCGSGLLLYYGPESTRDATILTHWVTGNIFFGVFLMHTVLIPKWRASAKEKEH
;
A
#
# COMPACT_ATOMS: atom_id res chain seq x y z
N LEU A 1 -11.21 -9.29 15.09
CA LEU A 1 -10.33 -9.15 13.89
C LEU A 1 -11.03 -9.54 12.58
N GLY A 2 -11.86 -10.60 12.55
CA GLY A 2 -12.58 -11.02 11.32
C GLY A 2 -13.62 -10.03 10.76
N SER A 3 -14.17 -9.13 11.59
CA SER A 3 -15.22 -8.18 11.20
C SER A 3 -14.70 -6.94 10.46
N VAL A 4 -13.38 -6.72 10.44
CA VAL A 4 -12.77 -5.51 9.85
C VAL A 4 -12.61 -5.63 8.33
N LEU A 5 -12.37 -6.86 7.84
CA LEU A 5 -12.25 -7.20 6.43
C LEU A 5 -13.51 -6.83 5.62
N PRO A 6 -14.73 -7.28 6.00
CA PRO A 6 -15.93 -6.96 5.23
C PRO A 6 -16.27 -5.47 5.26
N VAL A 7 -15.97 -4.77 6.36
CA VAL A 7 -16.19 -3.32 6.48
C VAL A 7 -15.22 -2.53 5.62
N HIS A 8 -13.93 -2.93 5.55
CA HIS A 8 -12.95 -2.33 4.66
C HIS A 8 -13.27 -2.56 3.18
N ILE A 9 -13.69 -3.79 2.82
CA ILE A 9 -14.06 -4.12 1.44
C ILE A 9 -15.33 -3.36 1.03
N LYS A 10 -16.38 -3.32 1.87
CA LYS A 10 -17.64 -2.62 1.55
C LYS A 10 -17.45 -1.10 1.47
N ALA A 11 -16.69 -0.50 2.39
CA ALA A 11 -16.39 0.94 2.36
C ALA A 11 -15.45 1.32 1.20
N GLY A 12 -14.49 0.45 0.87
CA GLY A 12 -13.58 0.63 -0.26
C GLY A 12 -14.26 0.50 -1.63
N PHE A 13 -15.26 -0.39 -1.75
CA PHE A 13 -15.98 -0.59 -3.00
C PHE A 13 -16.91 0.57 -3.37
N HIS A 14 -17.52 1.23 -2.39
CA HIS A 14 -18.39 2.39 -2.62
C HIS A 14 -17.61 3.67 -2.97
N SER A 15 -16.35 3.76 -2.54
CA SER A 15 -15.46 4.89 -2.87
C SER A 15 -14.72 4.65 -4.18
N LYS A 16 -15.33 4.97 -5.33
CA LYS A 16 -14.68 4.91 -6.66
C LYS A 16 -13.31 5.65 -6.70
N ARG A 17 -13.07 6.59 -5.79
CA ARG A 17 -11.92 7.50 -5.78
C ARG A 17 -10.68 6.98 -5.02
N LYS A 18 -10.82 6.00 -4.10
CA LYS A 18 -9.69 5.40 -3.37
C LYS A 18 -9.22 4.06 -3.95
N ARG A 19 -9.84 3.58 -5.03
CA ARG A 19 -9.50 2.30 -5.68
C ARG A 19 -8.10 2.28 -6.29
N MET A 20 -7.65 3.38 -6.90
CA MET A 20 -6.32 3.42 -7.51
C MET A 20 -5.21 3.28 -6.47
N SER A 21 -5.23 4.04 -5.38
CA SER A 21 -4.20 3.93 -4.35
C SER A 21 -4.25 2.60 -3.60
N GLY A 22 -5.45 2.05 -3.36
CA GLY A 22 -5.59 0.70 -2.80
C GLY A 22 -5.06 -0.41 -3.71
N PHE A 23 -5.30 -0.32 -5.03
CA PHE A 23 -4.80 -1.30 -5.99
C PHE A 23 -3.28 -1.20 -6.15
N SER A 24 -2.71 0.01 -6.18
CA SER A 24 -1.26 0.21 -6.17
C SER A 24 -0.61 -0.40 -4.92
N GLN A 25 -1.24 -0.27 -3.75
CA GLN A 25 -0.74 -0.89 -2.52
C GLN A 25 -0.76 -2.43 -2.61
N LEU A 26 -1.80 -3.03 -3.19
CA LEU A 26 -1.84 -4.48 -3.42
C LEU A 26 -0.71 -4.94 -4.36
N GLY A 27 -0.47 -4.21 -5.46
CA GLY A 27 0.64 -4.52 -6.38
C GLY A 27 2.01 -4.42 -5.71
N LEU A 28 2.27 -3.35 -4.97
CA LEU A 28 3.51 -3.16 -4.21
C LEU A 28 3.70 -4.26 -3.15
N LEU A 29 2.62 -4.65 -2.47
CA LEU A 29 2.64 -5.73 -1.49
C LEU A 29 2.99 -7.09 -2.14
N LEU A 30 2.43 -7.39 -3.31
CA LEU A 30 2.77 -8.60 -4.05
C LEU A 30 4.25 -8.62 -4.45
N ILE A 31 4.81 -7.49 -4.89
CA ILE A 31 6.24 -7.38 -5.21
C ILE A 31 7.11 -7.57 -3.95
N LEU A 32 6.70 -7.02 -2.81
CA LEU A 32 7.39 -7.23 -1.53
C LEU A 32 7.37 -8.69 -1.09
N CYS A 33 6.22 -9.36 -1.18
CA CYS A 33 6.12 -10.80 -0.88
C CYS A 33 6.97 -11.63 -1.85
N GLY A 34 6.90 -11.35 -3.16
CA GLY A 34 7.67 -12.06 -4.17
C GLY A 34 9.17 -11.87 -4.01
N SER A 35 9.63 -10.64 -3.79
CA SER A 35 11.05 -10.35 -3.52
C SER A 35 11.52 -10.93 -2.18
N GLY A 36 10.68 -10.95 -1.14
CA GLY A 36 11.01 -11.62 0.13
C GLY A 36 11.18 -13.13 -0.03
N LEU A 37 10.29 -13.77 -0.79
CA LEU A 37 10.42 -15.18 -1.16
C LEU A 37 11.69 -15.43 -1.97
N LEU A 38 12.00 -14.56 -2.93
CA LEU A 38 13.21 -14.67 -3.74
C LEU A 38 14.49 -14.41 -2.92
N LEU A 39 14.45 -13.58 -1.88
CA LEU A 39 15.59 -13.43 -0.96
C LEU A 39 15.83 -14.68 -0.10
N TYR A 40 14.76 -15.41 0.22
CA TYR A 40 14.84 -16.60 1.07
C TYR A 40 15.15 -17.88 0.26
N TYR A 41 14.53 -18.03 -0.90
CA TYR A 41 14.61 -19.25 -1.73
C TYR A 41 15.32 -19.05 -3.08
N GLY A 42 15.66 -17.82 -3.45
CA GLY A 42 16.24 -17.51 -4.76
C GLY A 42 17.74 -17.78 -4.83
N PRO A 43 18.27 -17.93 -6.06
CA PRO A 43 19.69 -18.14 -6.30
C PRO A 43 20.53 -16.91 -5.96
N GLU A 44 21.77 -17.13 -5.52
CA GLU A 44 22.70 -16.08 -5.09
C GLU A 44 22.95 -15.02 -6.17
N SER A 45 22.96 -15.41 -7.44
CA SER A 45 23.11 -14.50 -8.58
C SER A 45 22.02 -13.41 -8.69
N THR A 46 20.84 -13.66 -8.13
CA THR A 46 19.73 -12.70 -8.13
C THR A 46 19.62 -11.90 -6.83
N ARG A 47 20.43 -12.24 -5.83
CA ARG A 47 20.27 -11.76 -4.45
C ARG A 47 20.45 -10.26 -4.33
N ASP A 48 21.52 -9.68 -4.89
CA ASP A 48 21.78 -8.24 -4.79
C ASP A 48 20.69 -7.39 -5.45
N ALA A 49 20.25 -7.80 -6.64
CA ALA A 49 19.14 -7.15 -7.34
C ALA A 49 17.82 -7.26 -6.54
N THR A 50 17.61 -8.41 -5.89
CA THR A 50 16.42 -8.64 -5.07
C THR A 50 16.44 -7.83 -3.78
N ILE A 51 17.61 -7.70 -3.13
CA ILE A 51 17.78 -6.86 -1.93
C ILE A 51 17.41 -5.42 -2.27
N LEU A 52 17.99 -4.87 -3.33
CA LEU A 52 17.71 -3.50 -3.77
C LEU A 52 16.22 -3.31 -4.07
N THR A 53 15.64 -4.23 -4.85
CA THR A 53 14.22 -4.20 -5.22
C THR A 53 13.32 -4.24 -3.99
N HIS A 54 13.62 -5.11 -3.03
CA HIS A 54 12.84 -5.25 -1.79
C HIS A 54 12.87 -3.97 -0.95
N TRP A 55 14.06 -3.40 -0.74
CA TRP A 55 14.23 -2.16 0.03
C TRP A 55 13.55 -0.96 -0.63
N VAL A 56 13.76 -0.75 -1.93
CA VAL A 56 13.16 0.38 -2.67
C VAL A 56 11.63 0.25 -2.66
N THR A 57 11.11 -0.94 -2.96
CA THR A 57 9.66 -1.19 -2.95
C THR A 57 9.06 -1.01 -1.56
N GLY A 58 9.76 -1.45 -0.51
CA GLY A 58 9.35 -1.29 0.89
C GLY A 58 9.18 0.16 1.30
N ASN A 59 10.14 1.01 0.95
CA ASN A 59 10.08 2.45 1.23
C ASN A 59 8.92 3.13 0.47
N ILE A 60 8.75 2.80 -0.81
CA ILE A 60 7.62 3.32 -1.63
C ILE A 60 6.28 2.88 -1.03
N PHE A 61 6.15 1.60 -0.68
CA PHE A 61 4.93 1.07 -0.07
C PHE A 61 4.59 1.79 1.23
N PHE A 62 5.58 2.03 2.10
CA PHE A 62 5.38 2.75 3.35
C PHE A 62 4.88 4.19 3.11
N GLY A 63 5.50 4.92 2.17
CA GLY A 63 5.07 6.28 1.82
C GLY A 63 3.64 6.33 1.27
N VAL A 64 3.31 5.42 0.33
CA VAL A 64 1.95 5.33 -0.24
C VAL A 64 0.93 4.92 0.82
N PHE A 65 1.29 4.01 1.73
CA PHE A 65 0.44 3.59 2.84
C PHE A 65 0.11 4.76 3.78
N LEU A 66 1.09 5.56 4.17
CA LEU A 66 0.87 6.76 5.00
C LEU A 66 -0.03 7.79 4.28
N MET A 67 0.18 8.00 2.98
CA MET A 67 -0.68 8.88 2.19
C MET A 67 -2.13 8.38 2.14
N HIS A 68 -2.32 7.07 1.92
CA HIS A 68 -3.64 6.46 1.82
C HIS A 68 -4.44 6.54 3.13
N THR A 69 -3.76 6.31 4.26
CA THR A 69 -4.35 6.16 5.59
C THR A 69 -4.47 7.47 6.35
N VAL A 70 -3.46 8.35 6.33
CA VAL A 70 -3.40 9.53 7.21
C VAL A 70 -3.66 10.82 6.44
N LEU A 71 -2.99 11.03 5.30
CA LEU A 71 -3.00 12.33 4.64
C LEU A 71 -4.29 12.60 3.86
N ILE A 72 -4.77 11.65 3.06
CA ILE A 72 -5.97 11.84 2.23
C ILE A 72 -7.24 12.10 3.06
N PRO A 73 -7.49 11.41 4.20
CA PRO A 73 -8.62 11.74 5.06
C PRO A 73 -8.49 13.11 5.75
N LYS A 74 -7.30 13.46 6.25
CA LYS A 74 -7.06 14.72 6.98
C LYS A 74 -7.18 15.97 6.10
N TRP A 75 -6.63 15.93 4.89
CA TRP A 75 -6.72 17.04 3.94
C TRP A 75 -8.17 17.40 3.59
N ARG A 76 -9.04 16.38 3.54
CA ARG A 76 -10.46 16.54 3.25
C ARG A 76 -11.27 17.10 4.41
N ALA A 77 -10.93 16.70 5.64
CA ALA A 77 -11.54 17.29 6.84
C ALA A 77 -11.22 18.79 6.92
N SER A 78 -9.96 19.17 6.68
CA SER A 78 -9.54 20.57 6.70
C SER A 78 -10.12 21.39 5.54
N ALA A 79 -10.29 20.81 4.34
CA ALA A 79 -10.93 21.51 3.23
C ALA A 79 -12.42 21.81 3.48
N LYS A 80 -13.14 20.88 4.13
CA LYS A 80 -14.57 21.05 4.45
C LYS A 80 -14.82 22.12 5.52
N GLU A 81 -13.87 22.35 6.41
CA GLU A 81 -13.94 23.39 7.44
C GLU A 81 -13.68 24.80 6.91
N LYS A 82 -13.10 24.93 5.70
CA LYS A 82 -12.90 26.23 5.05
C LYS A 82 -14.06 26.67 4.13
N GLU A 83 -15.03 25.79 3.90
CA GLU A 83 -16.25 26.08 3.13
C GLU A 83 -17.44 26.51 4.01
N HIS A 84 -17.29 26.45 5.34
CA HIS A 84 -18.26 26.91 6.34
C HIS A 84 -17.74 28.15 7.05
#